data_AF-A0A952K5R6-F1
#
_entry.id   AF-A0A952K5R6-F1
#
_cell.length_a   1.000
_cell.length_b   1.000
_cell.length_c   1.000
_cell.angle_alpha   90.00
_cell.angle_beta   90.00
_cell.angle_gamma   90.00
#
_symmetry.space_group_name_H-M   'P 1'
#
loop_
_entity.id
_entity.type
_entity.pdbx_description
1 polymer ?
#
loop_
_entity_poly.entity_id
_entity_poly.type
_entity_poly.pdbx_seq_one_letter_code
_entity_poly.pdbx_strand_id
1 'polypeptide(L)' 'MTDKSEFREKLDALIGQPTGGSGKPTVAPDPVNQPMIRHWAHALSDMNPVYLDADFAEKSRFGGIVSPPVMLQAWT' A
#
# COMPACT_ATOMS: atom_id res chain seq x y z
N MET A 1 13.94 -19.81 27.33
CA MET A 1 13.78 -18.34 27.35
C MET A 1 14.91 -17.78 26.49
N THR A 2 14.60 -17.08 25.40
CA THR A 2 15.64 -16.43 24.59
C THR A 2 16.36 -15.41 25.48
N ASP A 3 17.69 -15.47 25.52
CA ASP A 3 18.49 -14.44 26.16
C ASP A 3 18.19 -13.10 25.46
N LYS A 4 17.78 -12.11 26.25
CA LYS A 4 17.40 -10.80 25.71
C LYS A 4 18.58 -10.12 25.01
N SER A 5 19.82 -10.41 25.40
CA SER A 5 21.02 -9.86 24.77
C SER A 5 21.25 -10.45 23.38
N GLU A 6 21.26 -11.79 23.26
CA GLU A 6 21.40 -12.50 21.99
C GLU A 6 20.30 -12.10 20.99
N PHE A 7 19.06 -11.92 21.47
CA PHE A 7 17.96 -11.43 20.64
C PHE A 7 18.20 -10.01 20.13
N ARG A 8 18.69 -9.11 20.99
CA ARG A 8 18.97 -7.73 20.61
C ARG A 8 20.10 -7.64 19.59
N GLU A 9 21.17 -8.42 19.76
CA GLU A 9 22.29 -8.50 18.83
C GLU A 9 21.83 -8.93 17.42
N LYS A 10 20.96 -9.95 17.34
CA LYS A 10 20.36 -10.38 16.07
C LYS A 10 19.52 -9.30 15.40
N LEU A 11 18.80 -8.50 16.17
CA LEU A 11 18.04 -7.35 15.65
C LEU A 11 18.95 -6.23 15.17
N ASP A 12 19.99 -5.89 15.93
CA ASP A 12 20.92 -4.83 15.55
C ASP A 12 21.70 -5.17 14.29
N ALA A 13 22.02 -6.44 14.06
CA ALA A 13 22.62 -6.92 12.82
C ALA A 13 21.75 -6.66 11.57
N LEU A 14 20.44 -6.41 11.72
CA LEU A 14 19.52 -6.10 10.61
C LEU A 14 19.45 -4.60 10.29
N ILE A 15 20.04 -3.72 11.10
CA ILE A 15 20.02 -2.26 10.85
C ILE A 15 20.73 -1.97 9.53
N GLY A 16 20.06 -1.22 8.65
CA GLY A 16 20.60 -0.85 7.33
C GLY A 16 20.56 -1.97 6.29
N GLN A 17 20.09 -3.17 6.65
CA GLN A 17 19.92 -4.26 5.70
C GLN A 17 18.65 -4.06 4.86
N PRO A 18 18.65 -4.39 3.56
CA PRO A 18 17.45 -4.33 2.74
C PRO A 18 16.36 -5.27 3.27
N THR A 19 15.12 -4.78 3.30
CA THR A 19 13.95 -5.59 3.64
C THR A 19 13.57 -6.51 2.46
N GLY A 20 12.93 -7.65 2.75
CA GLY A 20 12.47 -8.60 1.71
C GLY A 20 13.55 -9.55 1.16
N GLY A 21 14.75 -9.59 1.75
CA GLY A 21 15.78 -10.61 1.52
C GLY A 21 16.52 -10.54 0.18
N SER A 22 15.94 -9.92 -0.85
CA SER A 22 16.53 -9.81 -2.19
C SER A 22 17.21 -8.47 -2.46
N GLY A 23 16.94 -7.45 -1.63
CA GLY A 23 17.37 -6.07 -1.86
C GLY A 23 16.80 -5.42 -3.12
N LYS A 24 15.79 -6.04 -3.74
CA LYS A 24 15.13 -5.57 -4.96
C LYS A 24 13.70 -5.12 -4.65
N PRO A 25 13.16 -4.14 -5.41
CA PRO A 25 11.74 -3.80 -5.33
C PRO A 25 10.86 -5.04 -5.58
N THR A 26 9.84 -5.21 -4.75
CA THR A 26 8.78 -6.20 -5.00
C THR A 26 7.74 -5.60 -5.93
N VAL A 27 7.30 -6.37 -6.92
CA VAL A 27 6.19 -5.99 -7.80
C VAL A 27 4.88 -6.47 -7.18
N ALA A 28 3.90 -5.57 -7.12
CA ALA A 28 2.55 -5.87 -6.70
C ALA A 28 1.97 -7.07 -7.46
N PRO A 29 1.16 -7.95 -6.82
CA PRO A 29 0.53 -9.07 -7.51
C PRO A 29 -0.41 -8.60 -8.64
N ASP A 30 -1.04 -7.43 -8.46
CA ASP A 30 -1.91 -6.80 -9.44
C ASP A 30 -1.54 -5.32 -9.61
N PRO A 31 -1.72 -4.74 -10.82
CA PRO A 31 -1.75 -3.29 -10.98
C PRO A 31 -2.80 -2.66 -10.07
N VAL A 32 -2.62 -1.38 -9.73
CA VAL A 32 -3.68 -0.58 -9.11
C VAL A 32 -4.94 -0.69 -9.96
N ASN A 33 -6.02 -1.21 -9.38
CA ASN A 33 -7.20 -1.59 -10.13
C ASN A 33 -8.51 -1.15 -9.46
N GLN A 34 -9.49 -0.84 -10.32
CA GLN A 34 -10.80 -0.36 -9.92
C GLN A 34 -11.58 -1.32 -9.00
N PRO A 35 -11.60 -2.65 -9.23
CA PRO A 35 -12.26 -3.57 -8.30
C PRO A 35 -11.79 -3.45 -6.86
N MET A 36 -10.47 -3.40 -6.63
CA MET A 36 -9.91 -3.27 -5.28
C MET A 36 -10.17 -1.90 -4.67
N ILE A 37 -10.10 -0.82 -5.46
CA ILE A 37 -10.46 0.53 -5.01
C ILE A 37 -11.91 0.58 -4.52
N ARG A 38 -12.85 -0.01 -5.27
CA ARG A 38 -14.27 -0.09 -4.85
C ARG A 38 -14.43 -0.85 -3.55
N HIS A 39 -13.83 -2.03 -3.41
CA HIS A 39 -13.92 -2.84 -2.19
C HIS A 39 -13.42 -2.06 -0.97
N TRP A 40 -12.31 -1.34 -1.11
CA TRP A 40 -11.75 -0.52 -0.05
C TRP A 40 -12.68 0.63 0.36
N ALA A 41 -13.20 1.37 -0.63
CA ALA A 41 -14.14 2.48 -0.39
C ALA A 41 -15.36 2.01 0.40
N HIS A 42 -15.94 0.85 0.04
CA HIS A 42 -17.03 0.23 0.78
C HIS A 42 -16.63 -0.25 2.17
N ALA A 43 -15.49 -0.90 2.33
CA ALA A 43 -15.05 -1.44 3.62
C ALA A 43 -14.79 -0.33 4.66
N LEU A 44 -14.22 0.80 4.23
CA LEU A 44 -13.88 1.90 5.13
C LEU A 44 -14.88 3.06 5.09
N SER A 45 -15.96 2.93 4.32
CA SER A 45 -16.98 3.97 4.13
C SER A 45 -16.41 5.31 3.64
N ASP A 46 -15.30 5.28 2.90
CA ASP A 46 -14.70 6.45 2.25
C ASP A 46 -15.19 6.51 0.80
N MET A 47 -16.29 7.23 0.62
CA MET A 47 -17.03 7.36 -0.65
C MET A 47 -16.62 8.60 -1.43
N ASN A 48 -15.36 9.03 -1.33
CA ASN A 48 -14.90 10.15 -2.14
C ASN A 48 -15.13 9.83 -3.65
N PRO A 49 -15.91 10.65 -4.37
CA PRO A 49 -16.30 10.34 -5.75
C PRO A 49 -15.10 10.27 -6.70
N VAL A 50 -13.96 10.87 -6.35
CA VAL A 50 -12.73 10.77 -7.16
C VAL A 50 -12.21 9.33 -7.31
N TYR A 51 -12.64 8.40 -6.44
CA TYR A 51 -12.27 6.99 -6.48
C TYR A 51 -13.24 6.13 -7.32
N LEU A 52 -14.47 6.58 -7.55
CA LEU A 52 -15.58 5.73 -8.00
C LEU A 52 -16.36 6.29 -9.20
N ASP A 53 -16.41 7.61 -9.34
CA ASP A 53 -17.16 8.31 -10.37
C ASP A 53 -16.17 8.89 -11.40
N ALA A 54 -16.21 8.33 -12.61
CA ALA A 54 -15.32 8.73 -13.70
C ALA A 54 -15.56 10.18 -14.14
N ASP A 55 -16.81 10.62 -14.20
CA ASP A 55 -17.19 11.97 -14.65
C ASP A 55 -16.73 13.02 -13.63
N PHE A 56 -16.86 12.70 -12.34
CA PHE A 56 -16.33 13.55 -11.27
C PHE A 56 -14.81 13.59 -11.31
N ALA A 57 -14.16 12.42 -11.46
CA ALA A 57 -12.71 12.32 -11.41
C ALA A 57 -12.04 12.99 -12.62
N GLU A 58 -12.63 12.93 -13.81
CA GLU A 58 -12.15 13.64 -15.02
C GLU A 58 -12.16 15.16 -14.83
N LYS A 59 -13.19 15.71 -14.17
CA LYS A 59 -13.31 17.14 -13.87
C LYS A 59 -12.45 17.59 -12.69
N SER A 60 -11.88 16.63 -11.95
CA SER A 60 -10.99 16.92 -10.83
C SER A 60 -9.58 17.29 -11.32
N ARG A 61 -8.72 17.76 -10.40
CA ARG A 61 -7.30 18.02 -10.69
C ARG A 61 -6.51 16.79 -11.16
N PHE A 62 -7.06 15.58 -10.99
CA PHE A 62 -6.38 14.34 -11.32
C PHE A 62 -6.68 13.86 -12.75
N GLY A 63 -7.73 14.38 -13.40
CA GLY A 63 -8.07 14.04 -14.78
C GLY A 63 -8.55 12.60 -15.01
N GLY A 64 -8.88 11.87 -13.95
CA GLY A 64 -9.31 10.48 -14.00
C GLY A 64 -9.34 9.86 -12.59
N ILE A 65 -9.85 8.64 -12.49
CA ILE A 65 -9.96 7.96 -11.19
C ILE A 65 -8.57 7.69 -10.62
N VAL A 66 -8.43 7.96 -9.32
CA VAL A 66 -7.24 7.65 -8.52
C VAL A 66 -7.57 6.69 -7.40
N SER A 67 -6.58 5.94 -6.95
CA SER A 67 -6.70 5.15 -5.73
C SER A 67 -6.66 6.07 -4.49
N PRO A 68 -7.39 5.73 -3.40
CA PRO A 68 -7.15 6.32 -2.09
C PRO A 68 -5.66 6.23 -1.75
N PRO A 69 -5.00 7.32 -1.30
CA PRO A 69 -3.55 7.32 -1.04
C PRO A 69 -3.10 6.30 0.01
N VAL A 70 -3.97 6.04 0.98
CA VAL A 70 -3.75 5.09 2.07
C VAL A 70 -3.79 3.62 1.63
N MET A 71 -4.21 3.34 0.39
CA MET A 71 -4.09 2.00 -0.20
C MET A 71 -2.66 1.66 -0.66
N LEU A 72 -1.68 2.55 -0.56
CA LEU A 72 -0.32 2.29 -1.09
C LEU A 72 0.27 0.95 -0.60
N GLN A 73 0.10 0.60 0.68
CA GLN A 73 0.56 -0.68 1.24
C GLN A 73 -0.36 -1.86 0.93
N ALA A 74 -1.58 -1.64 0.45
CA ALA A 74 -2.50 -2.72 0.08
C ALA A 74 -2.09 -3.40 -1.24
N TRP A 75 -1.19 -2.79 -2.02
CA TRP A 75 -0.71 -3.31 -3.29
C TRP A 75 0.61 -4.08 -3.18
N THR A 76 1.31 -4.02 -2.03
CA THR A 76 2.67 -4.59 -1.86
C THR A 76 2.66 -5.99 -1.28
#